data_AF-A0AAV5MQ88-F1
#
_entry.id   AF-A0AAV5MQ88-F1
#
_cell.length_a   1.000
_cell.length_b   1.000
_cell.length_c   1.000
_cell.angle_alpha   90.00
_cell.angle_beta   90.00
_cell.angle_gamma   90.00
#
_symmetry.space_group_name_H-M   'P 1'
#
loop_
_entity.id
_entity.type
_entity.pdbx_description
1 polymer ?
#
loop_
_entity_poly.entity_id
_entity_poly.type
_entity_poly.pdbx_seq_one_letter_code
_entity_poly.pdbx_strand_id
1 'polypeptide(L)'
;MTRAKFFLIVLVCSFSWYLLPGYLFTTLTSISWVCWIFSKSVTAQQLGSGLRGLGLGALTLDWSAVSSFLFSPLISPFFAIVNVFVGYVLIVYIVTPIAYWGVDLFSARRFPIFSSHLFTAQGQLYDILAIVNNNFELDKVKYEEEGRIHLSVFFALTYGFGFATIASTITHVGLFYGSSNTTMTVINREIYQRYRASYQGKEDIHTKLMRKYKDIPSWWFYILLAITIAVSLLLCIFDKKVQLPWWGLLFASGMAFVFTLPISIITATTNQTPGLNIITEYIIGIIYPGRPIANVCFKTYGYMSMAQAVSFLSDFKLGHYMKIPPRSMFLVQFIGTVLAGTINLAVAWWLLNSIHEICQDDLPANSPWTCPNDRVFFDASVIWGLVGPRRIFGSQGSYSAMNWFFLGGALGPIIVWLLHRTFPKQSWIPLINLPVLLGATAYMPPATALNYNNWVLVGTIFNFFVFRYRKQWWQRYNYILSAALDAGVAFMAVALYFAVGIENISVSWWGTNGEHCDLAACPTAKGIVVEGCPVK
;
A
#
# COMPACT_ATOMS: atom_id res chain seq x y z
N MET A 1 -20.69 13.76 -28.43
CA MET A 1 -19.24 13.44 -28.50
C MET A 1 -19.02 11.94 -28.35
N THR A 2 -18.19 11.31 -29.19
CA THR A 2 -17.86 9.88 -29.04
C THR A 2 -16.96 9.65 -27.83
N ARG A 3 -16.94 8.41 -27.31
CA ARG A 3 -16.08 8.01 -26.18
C ARG A 3 -14.59 8.18 -26.50
N ALA A 4 -14.18 7.80 -27.71
CA ALA A 4 -12.80 7.96 -28.18
C ALA A 4 -12.38 9.44 -28.33
N LYS A 5 -13.25 10.31 -28.86
CA LYS A 5 -12.94 11.74 -28.97
C LYS A 5 -12.76 12.39 -27.59
N PHE A 6 -13.58 12.00 -26.62
CA PHE A 6 -13.43 12.47 -25.23
C PHE A 6 -12.10 12.00 -24.62
N PHE A 7 -11.76 10.71 -24.79
CA PHE A 7 -10.49 10.15 -24.32
C PHE A 7 -9.28 10.94 -24.83
N LEU A 8 -9.21 11.18 -26.15
CA LEU A 8 -8.08 11.90 -26.75
C LEU A 8 -7.95 13.34 -26.25
N ILE A 9 -9.06 14.06 -26.12
CA ILE A 9 -9.05 15.44 -25.59
C ILE A 9 -8.50 15.45 -24.17
N VAL A 10 -9.03 14.60 -23.29
CA VAL A 10 -8.60 14.52 -21.90
C VAL A 10 -7.14 14.08 -21.78
N LEU A 11 -6.71 13.12 -22.59
CA LEU A 11 -5.33 12.64 -22.62
C LEU A 11 -4.37 13.78 -22.96
N VAL A 12 -4.66 14.56 -24.00
CA VAL A 12 -3.82 15.71 -24.39
C VAL A 12 -3.82 16.78 -23.28
N CYS A 13 -4.98 17.08 -22.70
CA CYS A 13 -5.04 18.03 -21.57
C CYS A 13 -4.21 17.55 -20.38
N SER A 14 -4.31 16.27 -20.02
CA SER A 14 -3.57 15.69 -18.89
C SER A 14 -2.06 15.63 -19.16
N PHE A 15 -1.68 15.25 -20.39
CA PHE A 15 -0.30 15.25 -20.85
C PHE A 15 0.30 16.66 -20.73
N SER A 16 -0.37 17.68 -21.29
CA SER A 16 0.10 19.06 -21.21
C SER A 16 0.08 19.62 -19.78
N TRP A 17 -0.93 19.28 -18.98
CA TRP A 17 -1.03 19.77 -17.60
C TRP A 17 0.08 19.21 -16.71
N TYR A 18 0.43 17.93 -16.84
CA TYR A 18 1.42 17.27 -15.98
C TYR A 18 2.83 17.87 -16.09
N LEU A 19 3.14 18.59 -17.18
CA LEU A 19 4.39 19.37 -17.29
C LEU A 19 4.56 20.39 -16.14
N LEU A 20 3.46 20.93 -15.62
CA LEU A 20 3.49 21.89 -14.53
C LEU A 20 3.85 21.19 -13.19
N PRO A 21 3.01 20.33 -12.59
CA PRO A 21 3.34 19.70 -11.31
C PRO A 21 4.53 18.73 -11.41
N GLY A 22 4.77 18.13 -12.58
CA GLY A 22 5.84 17.14 -12.76
C GLY A 22 7.23 17.74 -12.96
N TYR A 23 7.35 19.03 -13.32
CA TYR A 23 8.66 19.64 -13.62
C TYR A 23 8.72 21.14 -13.31
N LEU A 24 7.87 21.96 -13.93
CA LEU A 24 8.00 23.42 -13.85
C LEU A 24 7.57 24.02 -12.51
N PHE A 25 6.64 23.39 -11.79
CA PHE A 25 6.01 23.89 -10.56
C PHE A 25 5.60 22.72 -9.66
N THR A 26 6.58 22.02 -9.08
CA THR A 26 6.36 20.86 -8.20
C THR A 26 5.59 21.18 -6.91
N THR A 27 5.56 22.43 -6.46
CA THR A 27 4.70 22.87 -5.36
C THR A 27 3.20 22.67 -5.66
N LEU A 28 2.77 22.57 -6.93
CA LEU A 28 1.38 22.20 -7.27
C LEU A 28 1.01 20.78 -6.86
N THR A 29 2.01 19.92 -6.69
CA THR A 29 1.83 18.56 -6.19
C THR A 29 1.39 18.60 -4.73
N SER A 30 1.93 19.49 -3.88
CA SER A 30 1.50 19.65 -2.49
C SER A 30 1.37 21.13 -2.10
N ILE A 31 0.14 21.63 -2.14
CA ILE A 31 -0.23 23.00 -1.75
C ILE A 31 -0.64 23.00 -0.28
N SER A 32 0.34 23.26 0.60
CA SER A 32 0.18 23.28 2.06
C SER A 32 0.05 24.71 2.60
N TRP A 33 -1.07 25.37 2.31
CA TRP A 33 -1.30 26.80 2.66
C TRP A 33 -1.18 27.11 4.16
N VAL A 34 -1.45 26.13 5.03
CA VAL A 34 -1.27 26.27 6.49
C VAL A 34 0.20 26.51 6.83
N CYS A 35 1.14 25.85 6.15
CA CYS A 35 2.57 26.09 6.33
C CYS A 35 2.97 27.48 5.84
N TRP A 36 2.37 27.96 4.75
CA TRP A 36 2.68 29.28 4.19
C TRP A 36 2.25 30.40 5.14
N ILE A 37 1.09 30.27 5.79
CA ILE A 37 0.62 31.24 6.79
C ILE A 37 1.45 31.14 8.08
N PHE A 38 1.78 29.93 8.53
CA PHE A 38 2.45 29.67 9.81
C PHE A 38 3.87 29.12 9.63
N SER A 39 4.70 29.84 8.87
CA SER A 39 6.06 29.41 8.48
C SER A 39 7.05 29.21 9.63
N LYS A 40 6.77 29.72 10.84
CA LYS A 40 7.66 29.60 12.01
C LYS A 40 7.20 28.58 13.05
N SER A 41 6.00 28.01 12.90
CA SER A 41 5.41 27.14 13.92
C SER A 41 5.57 25.67 13.55
N VAL A 42 6.37 24.93 14.32
CA VAL A 42 6.56 23.48 14.17
C VAL A 42 5.22 22.74 14.20
N THR A 43 4.36 23.06 15.17
CA THR A 43 3.06 22.37 15.31
C THR A 43 2.11 22.68 14.16
N ALA A 44 2.11 23.92 13.65
CA ALA A 44 1.27 24.27 12.50
C ALA A 44 1.75 23.57 11.24
N GLN A 45 3.07 23.43 11.04
CA GLN A 45 3.62 22.70 9.90
C GLN A 45 3.41 21.19 10.01
N GLN A 46 3.54 20.60 11.20
CA GLN A 46 3.18 19.18 11.44
C GLN A 46 1.71 18.89 11.10
N LEU A 47 0.81 19.82 11.42
CA LEU A 47 -0.61 19.72 11.09
C LEU A 47 -0.87 19.94 9.61
N GLY A 48 -0.24 20.96 9.01
CA GLY A 48 -0.54 21.43 7.65
C GLY A 48 0.19 20.73 6.52
N SER A 49 1.38 20.16 6.78
CA SER A 49 2.22 19.50 5.77
C SER A 49 1.51 18.27 5.20
N GLY A 50 1.34 18.26 3.89
CA GLY A 50 0.74 17.16 3.15
C GLY A 50 1.66 15.96 2.99
N LEU A 51 2.98 16.19 2.90
CA LEU A 51 3.98 15.15 2.63
C LEU A 51 4.62 14.58 3.90
N ARG A 52 4.90 15.42 4.89
CA ARG A 52 5.64 15.09 6.12
C ARG A 52 4.80 15.26 7.39
N GLY A 53 3.50 15.51 7.26
CA GLY A 53 2.59 15.79 8.37
C GLY A 53 1.21 15.16 8.20
N LEU A 54 0.22 15.73 8.88
CA LEU A 54 -1.16 15.24 8.86
C LEU A 54 -2.00 15.81 7.71
N GLY A 55 -1.47 16.76 6.93
CA GLY A 55 -2.08 17.27 5.71
C GLY A 55 -3.35 18.10 5.88
N LEU A 56 -3.61 18.70 7.05
CA LEU A 56 -4.78 19.55 7.26
C LEU A 56 -4.76 20.75 6.30
N GLY A 57 -5.72 20.74 5.37
CA GLY A 57 -5.84 21.78 4.35
C GLY A 57 -4.88 21.63 3.17
N ALA A 58 -4.04 20.58 3.12
CA ALA A 58 -3.18 20.32 1.98
C ALA A 58 -3.99 19.83 0.76
N LEU A 59 -3.78 20.47 -0.38
CA LEU A 59 -4.47 20.15 -1.64
C LEU A 59 -3.45 19.86 -2.74
N THR A 60 -3.84 19.03 -3.70
CA THR A 60 -3.03 18.77 -4.90
C THR A 60 -3.78 19.17 -6.15
N LEU A 61 -3.05 19.70 -7.14
CA LEU A 61 -3.53 19.85 -8.51
C LEU A 61 -2.85 18.85 -9.46
N ASP A 62 -2.12 17.88 -8.90
CA ASP A 62 -1.47 16.82 -9.64
C ASP A 62 -2.31 15.53 -9.59
N TRP A 63 -2.74 15.07 -10.76
CA TRP A 63 -3.44 13.79 -10.88
C TRP A 63 -2.59 12.61 -10.41
N SER A 64 -1.26 12.66 -10.59
CA SER A 64 -0.37 11.59 -10.15
C SER A 64 -0.38 11.41 -8.63
N ALA A 65 -0.47 12.52 -7.87
CA ALA A 65 -0.63 12.49 -6.42
C ALA A 65 -1.99 11.91 -6.00
N VAL A 66 -3.05 12.12 -6.79
CA VAL A 66 -4.39 11.57 -6.51
C VAL A 66 -4.45 10.06 -6.73
N SER A 67 -3.86 9.54 -7.82
CA SER A 67 -4.05 8.14 -8.26
C SER A 67 -2.91 7.17 -7.87
N SER A 68 -1.75 7.67 -7.42
CA SER A 68 -0.52 6.89 -7.21
C SER A 68 -0.63 5.70 -6.25
N PHE A 69 -1.24 5.86 -5.07
CA PHE A 69 -1.21 4.82 -4.02
C PHE A 69 -2.51 4.03 -3.84
N LEU A 70 -3.66 4.70 -3.93
CA LEU A 70 -4.99 4.11 -3.72
C LEU A 70 -5.70 3.76 -5.03
N PHE A 71 -4.96 3.75 -6.14
CA PHE A 71 -5.50 3.76 -7.50
C PHE A 71 -6.44 4.94 -7.75
N SER A 72 -7.06 4.98 -8.93
CA SER A 72 -8.01 6.03 -9.26
C SER A 72 -9.24 6.01 -8.31
N PRO A 73 -9.60 7.15 -7.70
CA PRO A 73 -10.81 7.22 -6.90
C PRO A 73 -12.09 7.10 -7.76
N LEU A 74 -12.01 7.39 -9.07
CA LEU A 74 -13.17 7.36 -9.98
C LEU A 74 -13.69 5.95 -10.21
N ILE A 75 -12.86 4.92 -10.06
CA ILE A 75 -13.27 3.53 -10.25
C ILE A 75 -13.80 2.89 -8.96
N SER A 76 -13.48 3.47 -7.81
CA SER A 76 -13.80 2.91 -6.50
C SER A 76 -15.25 3.24 -6.10
N PRO A 77 -16.02 2.27 -5.58
CA PRO A 77 -17.40 2.52 -5.17
C PRO A 77 -17.45 3.48 -3.97
N PHE A 78 -18.47 4.34 -3.92
CA PHE A 78 -18.54 5.40 -2.90
C PHE A 78 -18.55 4.86 -1.45
N PHE A 79 -19.20 3.72 -1.19
CA PHE A 79 -19.18 3.13 0.16
C PHE A 79 -17.76 2.74 0.60
N ALA A 80 -16.90 2.27 -0.32
CA ALA A 80 -15.52 1.94 -0.01
C ALA A 80 -14.71 3.21 0.27
N ILE A 81 -14.93 4.27 -0.51
CA ILE A 81 -14.33 5.60 -0.25
C ILE A 81 -14.69 6.10 1.15
N VAL A 82 -15.95 5.96 1.56
CA VAL A 82 -16.39 6.37 2.90
C VAL A 82 -15.73 5.51 4.00
N ASN A 83 -15.60 4.19 3.81
CA ASN A 83 -14.90 3.34 4.78
C ASN A 83 -13.42 3.73 4.93
N VAL A 84 -12.72 3.95 3.81
CA VAL A 84 -11.33 4.42 3.82
C VAL A 84 -11.23 5.80 4.48
N PHE A 85 -12.14 6.74 4.18
CA PHE A 85 -12.16 8.07 4.77
C PHE A 85 -12.37 8.03 6.29
N VAL A 86 -13.34 7.25 6.78
CA VAL A 86 -13.60 7.13 8.22
C VAL A 86 -12.39 6.51 8.92
N GLY A 87 -11.80 5.46 8.34
CA GLY A 87 -10.58 4.83 8.85
C GLY A 87 -9.40 5.80 8.90
N TYR A 88 -9.18 6.52 7.80
CA TYR A 88 -8.15 7.55 7.68
C TYR A 88 -8.31 8.67 8.72
N VAL A 89 -9.51 9.23 8.86
CA VAL A 89 -9.79 10.28 9.86
C VAL A 89 -9.55 9.77 11.27
N LEU A 90 -10.00 8.54 11.57
CA LEU A 90 -9.78 7.92 12.87
C LEU A 90 -8.28 7.78 13.17
N ILE A 91 -7.49 7.26 12.23
CA ILE A 91 -6.08 6.97 12.48
C ILE A 91 -5.24 8.26 12.48
N VAL A 92 -5.40 9.11 11.47
CA VAL A 92 -4.52 10.27 11.22
C VAL A 92 -4.94 11.50 12.01
N TYR A 93 -6.24 11.77 12.16
CA TYR A 93 -6.71 13.00 12.84
C TYR A 93 -7.18 12.79 14.28
N ILE A 94 -7.43 11.55 14.71
CA ILE A 94 -7.85 11.26 16.09
C ILE A 94 -6.75 10.51 16.84
N VAL A 95 -6.43 9.28 16.43
CA VAL A 95 -5.51 8.41 17.18
C VAL A 95 -4.08 8.94 17.19
N THR A 96 -3.56 9.40 16.04
CA THR A 96 -2.18 9.91 15.95
C THR A 96 -1.95 11.17 16.81
N PRO A 97 -2.81 12.22 16.76
CA PRO A 97 -2.70 13.38 17.65
C PRO A 97 -2.80 13.02 19.14
N ILE A 98 -3.72 12.13 19.51
CA ILE A 98 -3.88 11.68 20.90
C ILE A 98 -2.62 10.93 21.36
N ALA A 99 -2.07 10.06 20.52
CA ALA A 99 -0.87 9.30 20.84
C ALA A 99 0.38 10.20 20.93
N TYR A 100 0.53 11.18 20.03
CA TYR A 100 1.70 12.07 19.98
C TYR A 100 1.65 13.18 21.04
N TRP A 101 0.60 14.01 21.02
CA TRP A 101 0.48 15.15 21.93
C TRP A 101 -0.23 14.83 23.23
N GLY A 102 -1.23 13.95 23.24
CA GLY A 102 -2.03 13.68 24.44
C GLY A 102 -1.30 12.81 25.47
N VAL A 103 -0.84 11.63 25.03
CA VAL A 103 -0.31 10.58 25.92
C VAL A 103 1.21 10.44 25.82
N ASP A 104 1.85 10.99 24.77
CA ASP A 104 3.27 10.78 24.45
C ASP A 104 3.65 9.29 24.41
N LEU A 105 2.84 8.53 23.67
CA LEU A 105 2.93 7.07 23.60
C LEU A 105 4.30 6.66 23.04
N PHE A 106 5.04 5.82 23.78
CA PHE A 106 6.39 5.38 23.43
C PHE A 106 7.43 6.52 23.30
N SER A 107 7.27 7.62 24.03
CA SER A 107 8.10 8.83 23.90
C SER A 107 8.06 9.43 22.48
N ALA A 108 6.87 9.37 21.86
CA ALA A 108 6.59 9.82 20.50
C ALA A 108 7.16 11.20 20.17
N ARG A 109 7.13 12.15 21.11
CA ARG A 109 7.57 13.54 20.87
C ARG A 109 9.04 13.68 20.51
N ARG A 110 9.87 12.68 20.81
CA ARG A 110 11.30 12.65 20.44
C ARG A 110 11.52 12.41 18.95
N PHE A 111 10.50 11.95 18.24
CA PHE A 111 10.57 11.58 16.83
C PHE A 111 9.67 12.51 15.99
N PRO A 112 9.91 12.57 14.67
CA PRO A 112 8.96 13.17 13.74
C PRO A 112 7.58 12.51 13.86
N ILE A 113 6.50 13.29 13.72
CA ILE A 113 5.13 12.76 13.81
C ILE A 113 4.85 11.75 12.69
N PHE A 114 5.39 11.99 11.49
CA PHE A 114 5.24 11.17 10.31
C PHE A 114 6.63 10.92 9.68
N SER A 115 7.13 9.70 9.76
CA SER A 115 8.39 9.29 9.13
C SER A 115 8.45 7.77 9.00
N SER A 116 9.07 7.26 7.94
CA SER A 116 9.39 5.84 7.78
C SER A 116 10.72 5.44 8.42
N HIS A 117 11.56 6.41 8.79
CA HIS A 117 12.90 6.14 9.32
C HIS A 117 12.87 5.49 10.70
N LEU A 118 13.99 4.85 11.01
CA LEU A 118 14.29 4.23 12.30
C LEU A 118 15.16 5.19 13.13
N PHE A 119 14.90 5.25 14.44
CA PHE A 119 15.55 6.21 15.33
C PHE A 119 16.18 5.55 16.55
N THR A 120 17.22 6.19 17.08
CA THR A 120 17.80 5.90 18.40
C THR A 120 16.93 6.50 19.53
N ALA A 121 17.18 6.14 20.79
CA ALA A 121 16.42 6.68 21.92
C ALA A 121 16.53 8.22 22.08
N GLN A 122 17.55 8.81 21.46
CA GLN A 122 17.88 10.24 21.42
C GLN A 122 17.28 10.96 20.21
N GLY A 123 16.47 10.28 19.38
CA GLY A 123 15.80 10.90 18.23
C GLY A 123 16.68 11.10 17.00
N GLN A 124 17.91 10.57 16.99
CA GLN A 124 18.77 10.56 15.81
C GLN A 124 18.42 9.39 14.90
N LEU A 125 18.77 9.48 13.61
CA LEU A 125 18.65 8.36 12.68
C LEU A 125 19.49 7.18 13.18
N TYR A 126 18.92 5.98 13.09
CA TYR A 126 19.56 4.76 13.56
C TYR A 126 20.53 4.23 12.49
N ASP A 127 21.78 3.92 12.86
CA ASP A 127 22.74 3.33 11.93
C ASP A 127 22.49 1.82 11.78
N ILE A 128 21.76 1.47 10.73
CA ILE A 128 21.38 0.08 10.46
C ILE A 128 22.61 -0.74 10.03
N LEU A 129 23.58 -0.12 9.36
CA LEU A 129 24.77 -0.84 8.87
C LEU A 129 25.71 -1.19 10.02
N ALA A 130 25.73 -0.40 11.09
CA ALA A 130 26.52 -0.69 12.29
C ALA A 130 26.13 -2.02 12.95
N ILE A 131 24.83 -2.38 12.96
CA ILE A 131 24.30 -3.58 13.63
C ILE A 131 24.23 -4.83 12.74
N VAL A 132 24.71 -4.76 11.50
CA VAL A 132 24.70 -5.89 10.55
C VAL A 132 26.12 -6.46 10.42
N ASN A 133 26.24 -7.77 10.58
CA ASN A 133 27.51 -8.47 10.38
C ASN A 133 27.78 -8.78 8.89
N ASN A 134 28.99 -9.27 8.58
CA ASN A 134 29.40 -9.61 7.21
C ASN A 134 28.54 -10.71 6.53
N ASN A 135 27.73 -11.46 7.30
CA ASN A 135 26.83 -12.49 6.80
C ASN A 135 25.39 -11.98 6.58
N PHE A 136 25.16 -10.66 6.68
CA PHE A 136 23.83 -10.04 6.69
C PHE A 136 22.93 -10.62 7.80
N GLU A 137 23.49 -10.79 8.99
CA GLU A 137 22.76 -11.19 10.19
C GLU A 137 22.93 -10.13 11.30
N LEU A 138 22.04 -10.15 12.29
CA LEU A 138 22.09 -9.20 13.41
C LEU A 138 23.31 -9.46 14.30
N ASP A 139 24.17 -8.44 14.43
CA ASP A 139 25.20 -8.41 15.47
C ASP A 139 24.56 -7.99 16.81
N LYS A 140 24.41 -8.96 17.71
CA LYS A 140 23.74 -8.74 19.00
C LYS A 140 24.54 -7.83 19.92
N VAL A 141 25.87 -7.86 19.87
CA VAL A 141 26.72 -7.08 20.77
C VAL A 141 26.60 -5.61 20.41
N LYS A 142 26.80 -5.29 19.12
CA LYS A 142 26.63 -3.92 18.63
C LYS A 142 25.21 -3.40 18.79
N TYR A 143 24.20 -4.26 18.61
CA TYR A 143 22.81 -3.90 18.87
C TYR A 143 22.56 -3.54 20.35
N GLU A 144 23.19 -4.24 21.29
CA GLU A 144 23.08 -3.92 22.71
C GLU A 144 23.82 -2.62 23.08
N GLU A 145 24.94 -2.32 22.41
CA GLU A 145 25.69 -1.08 22.56
C GLU A 145 24.95 0.15 22.01
N GLU A 146 24.38 0.03 20.81
CA GLU A 146 23.67 1.12 20.14
C GLU A 146 22.24 1.32 20.67
N GLY A 147 21.63 0.25 21.17
CA GLY A 147 20.35 0.27 21.86
C GLY A 147 19.17 -0.09 20.97
N ARG A 148 17.97 0.13 21.51
CA ARG A 148 16.72 -0.31 20.85
C ARG A 148 16.34 0.63 19.71
N ILE A 149 15.74 0.06 18.67
CA ILE A 149 15.14 0.80 17.57
C ILE A 149 13.81 1.41 18.02
N HIS A 150 13.64 2.69 17.72
CA HIS A 150 12.41 3.44 17.89
C HIS A 150 11.82 3.83 16.54
N LEU A 151 10.48 3.79 16.47
CA LEU A 151 9.67 4.16 15.31
C LEU A 151 8.95 5.47 15.58
N SER A 152 8.63 6.22 14.52
CA SER A 152 7.63 7.28 14.61
C SER A 152 6.30 6.72 15.11
N VAL A 153 5.55 7.53 15.88
CA VAL A 153 4.28 7.05 16.46
C VAL A 153 3.27 6.68 15.36
N PHE A 154 3.28 7.43 14.26
CA PHE A 154 2.42 7.13 13.12
C PHE A 154 2.76 5.76 12.53
N PHE A 155 4.05 5.48 12.28
CA PHE A 155 4.47 4.19 11.71
C PHE A 155 4.19 3.01 12.65
N ALA A 156 4.37 3.19 13.96
CA ALA A 156 4.00 2.18 14.95
C ALA A 156 2.48 1.90 14.95
N LEU A 157 1.65 2.95 14.87
CA LEU A 157 0.20 2.83 14.82
C LEU A 157 -0.27 2.18 13.51
N THR A 158 0.31 2.52 12.36
CA THR A 158 -0.08 1.89 11.09
C THR A 158 0.21 0.39 11.07
N TYR A 159 1.30 -0.07 11.71
CA TYR A 159 1.50 -1.50 11.94
C TYR A 159 0.45 -2.11 12.88
N GLY A 160 0.11 -1.43 13.98
CA GLY A 160 -0.97 -1.86 14.88
C GLY A 160 -2.31 -2.03 14.15
N PHE A 161 -2.73 -1.03 13.39
CA PHE A 161 -3.94 -1.10 12.56
C PHE A 161 -3.82 -2.15 11.43
N GLY A 162 -2.62 -2.40 10.92
CA GLY A 162 -2.33 -3.52 10.02
C GLY A 162 -2.61 -4.88 10.66
N PHE A 163 -2.20 -5.10 11.91
CA PHE A 163 -2.56 -6.31 12.67
C PHE A 163 -4.07 -6.46 12.82
N ALA A 164 -4.76 -5.37 13.16
CA ALA A 164 -6.21 -5.36 13.29
C ALA A 164 -6.90 -5.68 11.95
N THR A 165 -6.38 -5.16 10.84
CA THR A 165 -6.91 -5.40 9.49
C THR A 165 -6.86 -6.87 9.10
N ILE A 166 -5.75 -7.56 9.40
CA ILE A 166 -5.57 -8.97 9.07
C ILE A 166 -6.55 -9.84 9.88
N ALA A 167 -6.63 -9.61 11.19
CA ALA A 167 -7.58 -10.30 12.06
C ALA A 167 -9.04 -10.01 11.68
N SER A 168 -9.34 -8.76 11.33
CA SER A 168 -10.64 -8.32 10.85
C SER A 168 -10.99 -8.97 9.52
N THR A 169 -10.03 -9.15 8.61
CA THR A 169 -10.26 -9.80 7.30
C THR A 169 -10.80 -11.23 7.47
N ILE A 170 -10.15 -12.02 8.32
CA ILE A 170 -10.56 -13.41 8.57
C ILE A 170 -11.96 -13.47 9.19
N THR A 171 -12.19 -12.65 10.22
CA THR A 171 -13.47 -12.65 10.96
C THR A 171 -14.61 -12.05 10.15
N HIS A 172 -14.37 -10.96 9.43
CA HIS A 172 -15.34 -10.33 8.53
C HIS A 172 -15.75 -11.29 7.41
N VAL A 173 -14.79 -11.94 6.73
CA VAL A 173 -15.11 -12.93 5.69
C VAL A 173 -15.87 -14.11 6.26
N GLY A 174 -15.46 -14.61 7.43
CA GLY A 174 -16.14 -15.71 8.12
C GLY A 174 -17.58 -15.40 8.53
N LEU A 175 -17.88 -14.17 8.97
CA LEU A 175 -19.21 -13.80 9.46
C LEU A 175 -20.15 -13.29 8.37
N PHE A 176 -19.69 -12.35 7.53
CA PHE A 176 -20.53 -11.68 6.55
C PHE A 176 -20.73 -12.47 5.26
N TYR A 177 -19.78 -13.34 4.89
CA TYR A 177 -19.90 -14.22 3.72
C TYR A 177 -20.02 -15.71 4.09
N GLY A 178 -19.95 -16.04 5.39
CA GLY A 178 -20.05 -17.42 5.88
C GLY A 178 -21.36 -17.75 6.61
N SER A 179 -22.12 -16.77 7.10
CA SER A 179 -23.23 -17.05 8.04
C SER A 179 -24.62 -16.83 7.44
N SER A 180 -25.22 -17.94 7.01
CA SER A 180 -26.60 -18.26 7.42
C SER A 180 -26.56 -19.44 8.41
N ASN A 181 -26.48 -19.04 9.68
CA ASN A 181 -26.71 -19.75 10.94
C ASN A 181 -25.70 -20.83 11.41
N THR A 182 -25.04 -20.44 12.50
CA THR A 182 -24.54 -21.25 13.64
C THR A 182 -23.32 -22.13 13.41
N THR A 183 -22.28 -21.82 14.20
CA THR A 183 -21.04 -22.57 14.44
C THR A 183 -20.10 -22.66 13.24
N MET A 184 -18.96 -21.95 13.38
CA MET A 184 -17.56 -22.24 12.97
C MET A 184 -17.25 -23.42 12.02
N THR A 185 -18.12 -23.73 11.06
CA THR A 185 -17.84 -24.55 9.88
C THR A 185 -17.58 -23.56 8.75
N VAL A 186 -16.35 -23.08 8.79
CA VAL A 186 -15.77 -21.92 8.12
C VAL A 186 -16.03 -21.95 6.59
N ILE A 187 -16.42 -20.79 6.03
CA ILE A 187 -16.35 -20.39 4.61
C ILE A 187 -17.33 -21.07 3.63
N ASN A 188 -17.81 -22.29 3.87
CA ASN A 188 -18.35 -23.08 2.78
C ASN A 188 -19.74 -22.66 2.25
N ARG A 189 -20.77 -22.33 3.03
CA ARG A 189 -22.14 -22.36 2.45
C ARG A 189 -22.44 -21.28 1.40
N GLU A 190 -22.14 -20.01 1.62
CA GLU A 190 -22.46 -18.94 0.64
C GLU A 190 -21.43 -18.91 -0.50
N ILE A 191 -20.14 -19.14 -0.21
CA ILE A 191 -19.10 -19.26 -1.25
C ILE A 191 -19.33 -20.50 -2.10
N TYR A 192 -19.69 -21.64 -1.49
CA TYR A 192 -20.09 -22.85 -2.21
C TYR A 192 -21.43 -22.64 -2.94
N GLN A 193 -22.38 -21.89 -2.40
CA GLN A 193 -23.60 -21.54 -3.11
C GLN A 193 -23.31 -20.63 -4.30
N ARG A 194 -22.41 -19.65 -4.18
CA ARG A 194 -21.98 -18.79 -5.31
C ARG A 194 -21.15 -19.57 -6.32
N TYR A 195 -20.29 -20.48 -5.88
CA TYR A 195 -19.54 -21.41 -6.73
C TYR A 195 -20.49 -22.36 -7.46
N ARG A 196 -21.46 -22.95 -6.75
CA ARG A 196 -22.51 -23.81 -7.31
C ARG A 196 -23.46 -23.04 -8.22
N ALA A 197 -23.83 -21.81 -7.88
CA ALA A 197 -24.62 -20.91 -8.71
C ALA A 197 -23.85 -20.42 -9.93
N SER A 198 -22.52 -20.31 -9.86
CA SER A 198 -21.68 -20.07 -11.03
C SER A 198 -21.74 -21.24 -12.01
N TYR A 199 -21.97 -22.46 -11.53
CA TYR A 199 -22.12 -23.66 -12.36
C TYR A 199 -23.57 -23.97 -12.78
N GLN A 200 -24.56 -23.63 -11.94
CA GLN A 200 -25.98 -24.04 -12.11
C GLN A 200 -26.93 -22.86 -12.38
N GLY A 201 -26.47 -21.62 -12.25
CA GLY A 201 -27.28 -20.42 -12.43
C GLY A 201 -27.63 -20.12 -13.89
N LYS A 202 -28.47 -19.11 -14.12
CA LYS A 202 -28.75 -18.61 -15.47
C LYS A 202 -27.44 -18.12 -16.08
N GLU A 203 -26.99 -18.78 -17.14
CA GLU A 203 -25.82 -18.35 -17.89
C GLU A 203 -26.00 -16.93 -18.42
N ASP A 204 -25.05 -16.07 -18.09
CA ASP A 204 -25.03 -14.72 -18.64
C ASP A 204 -24.72 -14.79 -20.15
N ILE A 205 -25.02 -13.70 -20.86
CA ILE A 205 -24.74 -13.60 -22.31
C ILE A 205 -23.25 -13.78 -22.60
N HIS A 206 -22.40 -13.42 -21.65
CA HIS A 206 -20.96 -13.42 -21.80
C HIS A 206 -20.38 -14.83 -21.80
N THR A 207 -20.81 -15.69 -20.89
CA THR A 207 -20.48 -17.11 -20.77
C THR A 207 -21.03 -17.87 -21.96
N LYS A 208 -22.27 -17.58 -22.39
CA LYS A 208 -22.84 -18.18 -23.61
C LYS A 208 -21.98 -17.92 -24.84
N LEU A 209 -21.53 -16.68 -25.04
CA LEU A 209 -20.64 -16.33 -26.15
C LEU A 209 -19.26 -16.97 -26.01
N MET A 210 -18.77 -17.15 -24.78
CA MET A 210 -17.45 -17.72 -24.50
C MET A 210 -17.38 -19.24 -24.69
N ARG A 211 -18.51 -19.97 -24.62
CA ARG A 211 -18.58 -21.43 -24.86
C ARG A 211 -17.98 -21.88 -26.20
N LYS A 212 -17.89 -20.99 -27.19
CA LYS A 212 -17.24 -21.29 -28.48
C LYS A 212 -15.74 -21.56 -28.33
N TYR A 213 -15.11 -21.00 -27.30
CA TYR A 213 -13.68 -21.15 -27.06
C TYR A 213 -13.40 -22.35 -26.17
N LYS A 214 -12.29 -23.05 -26.46
CA LYS A 214 -11.83 -24.15 -25.61
C LYS A 214 -11.25 -23.59 -24.31
N ASP A 215 -11.66 -24.18 -23.20
CA ASP A 215 -11.09 -23.87 -21.90
C ASP A 215 -9.59 -24.24 -21.83
N ILE A 216 -8.93 -23.64 -20.85
CA ILE A 216 -7.52 -23.89 -20.55
C ILE A 216 -7.43 -25.26 -19.86
N PRO A 217 -6.63 -26.20 -20.39
CA PRO A 217 -6.39 -27.45 -19.70
C PRO A 217 -5.76 -27.21 -18.32
N SER A 218 -6.30 -27.80 -17.26
CA SER A 218 -5.82 -27.58 -15.90
C SER A 218 -4.33 -27.93 -15.71
N TRP A 219 -3.79 -28.86 -16.52
CA TRP A 219 -2.39 -29.24 -16.47
C TRP A 219 -1.42 -28.09 -16.80
N TRP A 220 -1.84 -27.06 -17.54
CA TRP A 220 -1.00 -25.88 -17.81
C TRP A 220 -0.64 -25.18 -16.50
N PHE A 221 -1.62 -25.03 -15.60
CA PHE A 221 -1.43 -24.44 -14.29
C PHE A 221 -0.57 -25.34 -13.38
N TYR A 222 -0.80 -26.65 -13.39
CA TYR A 222 -0.01 -27.58 -12.58
C TYR A 222 1.46 -27.64 -13.01
N ILE A 223 1.74 -27.63 -14.31
CA ILE A 223 3.12 -27.58 -14.81
C ILE A 223 3.78 -26.26 -14.45
N LEU A 224 3.09 -25.13 -14.64
CA LEU A 224 3.62 -23.81 -14.26
C LEU A 224 3.94 -23.74 -12.77
N LEU A 225 3.04 -24.24 -11.91
CA LEU A 225 3.24 -24.30 -10.47
C LEU A 225 4.42 -25.20 -10.11
N ALA A 226 4.52 -26.39 -10.72
CA ALA A 226 5.61 -27.32 -10.47
C ALA A 226 6.97 -26.73 -10.85
N ILE A 227 7.07 -26.11 -12.03
CA ILE A 227 8.31 -25.47 -12.51
C ILE A 227 8.70 -24.30 -11.60
N THR A 228 7.76 -23.42 -11.25
CA THR A 228 8.06 -22.23 -10.43
C THR A 228 8.46 -22.59 -8.99
N ILE A 229 7.80 -23.58 -8.38
CA ILE A 229 8.21 -24.11 -7.07
C ILE A 229 9.58 -24.79 -7.16
N ALA A 230 9.84 -25.59 -8.20
CA ALA A 230 11.12 -26.26 -8.38
C ALA A 230 12.27 -25.25 -8.52
N VAL A 231 12.12 -24.24 -9.37
CA VAL A 231 13.13 -23.18 -9.53
C VAL A 231 13.36 -22.42 -8.22
N SER A 232 12.29 -22.06 -7.51
CA SER A 232 12.38 -21.37 -6.23
C SER A 232 13.07 -22.22 -5.16
N LEU A 233 12.80 -23.53 -5.14
CA LEU A 233 13.40 -24.48 -4.21
C LEU A 233 14.89 -24.71 -4.51
N LEU A 234 15.26 -24.81 -5.80
CA LEU A 234 16.66 -24.87 -6.21
C LEU A 234 17.42 -23.62 -5.75
N LEU A 235 16.85 -22.42 -5.93
CA LEU A 235 17.45 -21.18 -5.46
C LEU A 235 17.65 -21.18 -3.93
N CYS A 236 16.64 -21.60 -3.16
CA CYS A 236 16.73 -21.67 -1.69
C CYS A 236 17.78 -22.69 -1.19
N ILE A 237 18.06 -23.74 -1.97
CA ILE A 237 19.03 -24.79 -1.60
C ILE A 237 20.45 -24.42 -2.01
N PHE A 238 20.63 -23.92 -3.24
CA PHE A 238 21.96 -23.70 -3.82
C PHE A 238 22.55 -22.34 -3.48
N ASP A 239 21.73 -21.29 -3.35
CA ASP A 239 22.22 -19.96 -3.01
C ASP A 239 22.07 -19.66 -1.52
N LYS A 240 23.18 -19.75 -0.80
CA LYS A 240 23.23 -19.44 0.64
C LYS A 240 22.94 -17.98 0.96
N LYS A 241 23.01 -17.07 -0.02
CA LYS A 241 22.70 -15.64 0.16
C LYS A 241 21.21 -15.39 0.36
N VAL A 242 20.34 -16.26 -0.13
CA VAL A 242 18.87 -16.16 0.03
C VAL A 242 18.45 -16.33 1.48
N GLN A 243 19.28 -17.01 2.31
CA GLN A 243 19.07 -17.29 3.74
C GLN A 243 17.78 -18.07 4.10
N LEU A 244 16.81 -18.20 3.19
CA LEU A 244 15.52 -18.86 3.41
C LEU A 244 15.65 -20.38 3.29
N PRO A 245 15.26 -21.17 4.31
CA PRO A 245 15.25 -22.62 4.22
C PRO A 245 14.11 -23.14 3.32
N TRP A 246 14.28 -24.34 2.76
CA TRP A 246 13.30 -24.97 1.84
C TRP A 246 11.89 -25.08 2.43
N TRP A 247 11.76 -25.33 3.73
CA TRP A 247 10.45 -25.41 4.41
C TRP A 247 9.76 -24.05 4.47
N GLY A 248 10.54 -22.96 4.53
CA GLY A 248 10.03 -21.58 4.56
C GLY A 248 9.33 -21.23 3.25
N LEU A 249 9.85 -21.68 2.12
CA LEU A 249 9.21 -21.52 0.80
C LEU A 249 7.85 -22.23 0.73
N LEU A 250 7.78 -23.48 1.17
CA LEU A 250 6.54 -24.26 1.17
C LEU A 250 5.51 -23.63 2.12
N PHE A 251 5.97 -23.15 3.26
CA PHE A 251 5.11 -22.48 4.23
C PHE A 251 4.57 -21.13 3.69
N ALA A 252 5.41 -20.31 3.05
CA ALA A 252 4.99 -19.08 2.39
C ALA A 252 3.94 -19.36 1.29
N SER A 253 4.19 -20.39 0.48
CA SER A 253 3.27 -20.82 -0.60
C SER A 253 1.92 -21.30 -0.05
N GLY A 254 1.93 -22.05 1.06
CA GLY A 254 0.72 -22.48 1.76
C GLY A 254 -0.08 -21.30 2.32
N MET A 255 0.61 -20.31 2.92
CA MET A 255 -0.04 -19.07 3.39
C MET A 255 -0.68 -18.29 2.24
N ALA A 256 0.06 -18.07 1.15
CA ALA A 256 -0.46 -17.38 -0.04
C ALA A 256 -1.73 -18.05 -0.55
N PHE A 257 -1.73 -19.39 -0.66
CA PHE A 257 -2.88 -20.16 -1.12
C PHE A 257 -4.12 -19.97 -0.23
N VAL A 258 -3.97 -20.06 1.09
CA VAL A 258 -5.08 -19.90 2.05
C VAL A 258 -5.67 -18.49 2.01
N PHE A 259 -4.82 -17.46 1.99
CA PHE A 259 -5.29 -16.07 2.07
C PHE A 259 -5.73 -15.48 0.73
N THR A 260 -5.39 -16.12 -0.40
CA THR A 260 -5.82 -15.66 -1.74
C THR A 260 -7.34 -15.54 -1.82
N LEU A 261 -8.09 -16.53 -1.33
CA LEU A 261 -9.56 -16.53 -1.45
C LEU A 261 -10.23 -15.40 -0.64
N PRO A 262 -9.99 -15.24 0.68
CA PRO A 262 -10.59 -14.15 1.46
C PRO A 262 -10.25 -12.76 0.92
N ILE A 263 -9.00 -12.54 0.52
CA ILE A 263 -8.56 -11.24 0.03
C ILE A 263 -9.16 -10.95 -1.35
N SER A 264 -9.23 -11.95 -2.24
CA SER A 264 -9.90 -11.80 -3.54
C SER A 264 -11.37 -11.38 -3.40
N ILE A 265 -12.09 -11.86 -2.37
CA ILE A 265 -13.49 -11.48 -2.12
C ILE A 265 -13.60 -10.01 -1.71
N ILE A 266 -12.71 -9.55 -0.82
CA ILE A 266 -12.68 -8.14 -0.38
C ILE A 266 -12.28 -7.25 -1.55
N THR A 267 -11.23 -7.57 -2.29
CA THR A 267 -10.81 -6.81 -3.48
C THR A 267 -11.92 -6.75 -4.51
N ALA A 268 -12.60 -7.86 -4.79
CA ALA A 268 -13.67 -7.91 -5.79
C ALA A 268 -14.90 -7.08 -5.42
N THR A 269 -15.15 -6.82 -4.14
CA THR A 269 -16.32 -6.07 -3.65
C THR A 269 -16.02 -4.61 -3.34
N THR A 270 -14.82 -4.32 -2.86
CA THR A 270 -14.44 -2.98 -2.36
C THR A 270 -13.44 -2.25 -3.24
N ASN A 271 -12.82 -2.94 -4.21
CA ASN A 271 -11.69 -2.43 -5.00
C ASN A 271 -10.47 -2.06 -4.14
N GLN A 272 -10.39 -2.56 -2.91
CA GLN A 272 -9.27 -2.37 -1.98
C GLN A 272 -8.71 -3.73 -1.61
N THR A 273 -7.38 -3.85 -1.57
CA THR A 273 -6.68 -5.11 -1.33
C THR A 273 -5.92 -5.03 -0.01
N PRO A 274 -6.43 -5.63 1.08
CA PRO A 274 -5.69 -5.71 2.33
C PRO A 274 -4.34 -6.42 2.13
N GLY A 275 -3.26 -5.82 2.61
CA GLY A 275 -1.91 -6.37 2.48
C GLY A 275 -1.63 -7.50 3.48
N LEU A 276 -1.06 -8.62 3.01
CA LEU A 276 -0.54 -9.68 3.90
C LEU A 276 0.91 -9.45 4.34
N ASN A 277 1.56 -8.39 3.86
CA ASN A 277 2.97 -8.10 4.13
C ASN A 277 3.33 -8.29 5.61
N ILE A 278 2.56 -7.61 6.47
CA ILE A 278 2.82 -7.58 7.91
C ILE A 278 2.73 -8.97 8.53
N ILE A 279 1.73 -9.80 8.20
CA ILE A 279 1.59 -11.14 8.81
C ILE A 279 2.66 -12.11 8.30
N THR A 280 3.02 -12.04 7.01
CA THR A 280 4.11 -12.86 6.46
C THR A 280 5.43 -12.53 7.14
N GLU A 281 5.72 -11.24 7.31
CA GLU A 281 6.94 -10.76 7.93
C GLU A 281 6.97 -11.06 9.45
N TYR A 282 5.82 -10.93 10.12
CA TYR A 282 5.66 -11.23 11.55
C TYR A 282 5.88 -12.71 11.85
N ILE A 283 5.28 -13.63 11.09
CA ILE A 283 5.38 -15.07 11.35
C ILE A 283 6.82 -15.56 11.13
N ILE A 284 7.41 -15.27 9.97
CA ILE A 284 8.78 -15.74 9.69
C ILE A 284 9.80 -15.06 10.61
N GLY A 285 9.59 -13.79 10.96
CA GLY A 285 10.44 -13.08 11.90
C GLY A 285 10.44 -13.68 13.31
N ILE A 286 9.35 -14.33 13.74
CA ILE A 286 9.29 -15.07 15.01
C ILE A 286 10.01 -16.42 14.88
N ILE A 287 9.77 -17.15 13.80
CA ILE A 287 10.29 -18.52 13.62
C ILE A 287 11.79 -18.49 13.30
N TYR A 288 12.23 -17.53 12.49
CA TYR A 288 13.57 -17.43 11.94
C TYR A 288 14.12 -15.99 12.03
N PRO A 289 14.32 -15.47 13.26
CA PRO A 289 14.79 -14.10 13.50
C PRO A 289 16.27 -13.91 13.13
N GLY A 290 16.69 -12.66 12.94
CA GLY A 290 18.09 -12.30 12.74
C GLY A 290 18.55 -12.28 11.28
N ARG A 291 17.64 -12.54 10.34
CA ARG A 291 17.94 -12.77 8.92
C ARG A 291 16.98 -11.95 8.04
N PRO A 292 17.34 -10.72 7.66
CA PRO A 292 16.48 -9.84 6.90
C PRO A 292 16.18 -10.37 5.49
N ILE A 293 17.15 -10.99 4.82
CA ILE A 293 16.96 -11.51 3.45
C ILE A 293 15.96 -12.66 3.44
N ALA A 294 16.06 -13.58 4.41
CA ALA A 294 15.09 -14.66 4.56
C ALA A 294 13.66 -14.12 4.74
N ASN A 295 13.50 -13.06 5.53
CA ASN A 295 12.19 -12.43 5.74
C ASN A 295 11.64 -11.80 4.45
N VAL A 296 12.46 -11.02 3.75
CA VAL A 296 12.10 -10.41 2.45
C VAL A 296 11.69 -11.46 1.41
N CYS A 297 12.42 -12.56 1.32
CA CYS A 297 12.07 -13.67 0.43
C CYS A 297 10.74 -14.30 0.82
N PHE A 298 10.53 -14.58 2.11
CA PHE A 298 9.27 -15.15 2.61
C PHE A 298 8.07 -14.25 2.31
N LYS A 299 8.19 -12.93 2.55
CA LYS A 299 7.18 -11.93 2.19
C LYS A 299 6.89 -11.93 0.69
N THR A 300 7.92 -11.97 -0.15
CA THR A 300 7.77 -11.96 -1.60
C THR A 300 6.98 -13.19 -2.07
N TYR A 301 7.34 -14.38 -1.60
CA TYR A 301 6.61 -15.61 -1.93
C TYR A 301 5.21 -15.68 -1.30
N GLY A 302 5.01 -15.12 -0.12
CA GLY A 302 3.72 -15.19 0.60
C GLY A 302 2.70 -14.14 0.15
N TYR A 303 3.13 -12.91 -0.13
CA TYR A 303 2.26 -11.80 -0.47
C TYR A 303 2.23 -11.46 -1.96
N MET A 304 3.39 -11.35 -2.63
CA MET A 304 3.41 -10.93 -4.04
C MET A 304 2.79 -12.01 -4.94
N SER A 305 3.00 -13.29 -4.64
CA SER A 305 2.32 -14.38 -5.33
C SER A 305 0.80 -14.29 -5.22
N MET A 306 0.27 -13.91 -4.05
CA MET A 306 -1.16 -13.68 -3.86
C MET A 306 -1.64 -12.45 -4.65
N ALA A 307 -0.92 -11.32 -4.57
CA ALA A 307 -1.26 -10.11 -5.32
C ALA A 307 -1.29 -10.37 -6.84
N GLN A 308 -0.32 -11.12 -7.36
CA GLN A 308 -0.30 -11.56 -8.75
C GLN A 308 -1.46 -12.49 -9.10
N ALA A 309 -1.84 -13.42 -8.21
CA ALA A 309 -3.02 -14.26 -8.42
C ALA A 309 -4.31 -13.44 -8.55
N VAL A 310 -4.49 -12.41 -7.72
CA VAL A 310 -5.64 -11.49 -7.81
C VAL A 310 -5.64 -10.70 -9.11
N SER A 311 -4.48 -10.15 -9.50
CA SER A 311 -4.33 -9.41 -10.77
C SER A 311 -4.64 -10.31 -11.97
N PHE A 312 -4.10 -11.52 -11.98
CA PHE A 312 -4.33 -12.52 -13.02
C PHE A 312 -5.82 -12.85 -13.17
N LEU A 313 -6.54 -13.04 -12.06
CA LEU A 313 -7.99 -13.26 -12.07
C LEU A 313 -8.78 -12.04 -12.59
N SER A 314 -8.35 -10.82 -12.25
CA SER A 314 -8.97 -9.58 -12.74
C SER A 314 -8.86 -9.49 -14.26
N ASP A 315 -7.69 -9.81 -14.81
CA ASP A 315 -7.46 -9.82 -16.25
C ASP A 315 -8.26 -10.92 -16.96
N PHE A 316 -8.36 -12.13 -16.38
CA PHE A 316 -9.21 -13.18 -16.94
C PHE A 316 -10.68 -12.75 -17.02
N LYS A 317 -11.15 -12.02 -16.01
CA LYS A 317 -12.50 -11.47 -15.99
C LYS A 317 -12.68 -10.40 -17.09
N LEU A 318 -11.68 -9.52 -17.27
CA LEU A 318 -11.70 -8.54 -18.35
C LEU A 318 -11.68 -9.22 -19.74
N GLY A 319 -10.80 -10.20 -19.94
CA GLY A 319 -10.73 -11.00 -21.17
C GLY A 319 -12.03 -11.74 -21.45
N HIS A 320 -12.68 -12.28 -20.41
CA HIS A 320 -14.01 -12.87 -20.51
C HIS A 320 -15.03 -11.83 -20.98
N TYR A 321 -15.02 -10.59 -20.50
CA TYR A 321 -15.91 -9.53 -21.00
C TYR A 321 -15.62 -9.12 -22.44
N MET A 322 -14.35 -9.05 -22.82
CA MET A 322 -13.90 -8.66 -24.16
C MET A 322 -14.01 -9.78 -25.22
N LYS A 323 -14.35 -11.01 -24.81
CA LYS A 323 -14.46 -12.20 -25.70
C LYS A 323 -13.12 -12.64 -26.29
N ILE A 324 -12.07 -12.50 -25.50
CA ILE A 324 -10.74 -12.99 -25.86
C ILE A 324 -10.66 -14.49 -25.53
N PRO A 325 -10.16 -15.34 -26.44
CA PRO A 325 -10.01 -16.77 -26.18
C PRO A 325 -9.18 -17.05 -24.92
N PRO A 326 -9.62 -17.92 -23.99
CA PRO A 326 -8.94 -18.13 -22.70
C PRO A 326 -7.49 -18.61 -22.83
N ARG A 327 -7.21 -19.51 -23.78
CA ARG A 327 -5.84 -20.02 -24.02
C ARG A 327 -4.88 -18.94 -24.50
N SER A 328 -5.35 -18.05 -25.37
CA SER A 328 -4.58 -16.91 -25.84
C SER A 328 -4.32 -15.94 -24.69
N MET A 329 -5.33 -15.69 -23.84
CA MET A 329 -5.18 -14.85 -22.65
C MET A 329 -4.09 -15.38 -21.72
N PHE A 330 -4.11 -16.68 -21.40
CA PHE A 330 -3.10 -17.32 -20.57
C PHE A 330 -1.68 -17.15 -21.14
N LEU A 331 -1.51 -17.42 -22.44
CA LEU A 331 -0.19 -17.35 -23.09
C LEU A 331 0.34 -15.91 -23.09
N VAL A 332 -0.50 -14.94 -23.43
CA VAL A 332 -0.13 -13.51 -23.45
C VAL A 332 0.25 -13.02 -22.07
N GLN A 333 -0.50 -13.41 -21.02
CA GLN A 333 -0.16 -13.05 -19.64
C GLN A 333 1.15 -13.69 -19.18
N PHE A 334 1.37 -14.97 -19.50
CA PHE A 334 2.62 -15.65 -19.17
C PHE A 334 3.82 -14.96 -19.82
N ILE A 335 3.76 -14.73 -21.13
CA ILE A 335 4.81 -14.04 -21.88
C ILE A 335 4.99 -12.61 -21.36
N GLY A 336 3.89 -11.89 -21.13
CA GLY A 336 3.92 -10.53 -20.60
C GLY A 336 4.56 -10.45 -19.22
N THR A 337 4.31 -11.43 -18.34
CA THR A 337 4.91 -11.51 -17.00
C THR A 337 6.42 -11.75 -17.09
N VAL A 338 6.86 -12.66 -17.95
CA VAL A 338 8.29 -12.93 -18.17
C VAL A 338 9.00 -11.71 -18.74
N LEU A 339 8.41 -11.06 -19.75
CA LEU A 339 8.96 -9.84 -20.35
C LEU A 339 9.03 -8.69 -19.35
N ALA A 340 7.93 -8.40 -18.65
CA ALA A 340 7.87 -7.33 -17.66
C ALA A 340 8.86 -7.57 -16.51
N GLY A 341 8.94 -8.80 -15.98
CA GLY A 341 9.91 -9.15 -14.94
C GLY A 341 11.35 -8.96 -15.40
N THR A 342 11.68 -9.39 -16.62
CA THR A 342 13.03 -9.25 -17.18
C THR A 342 13.39 -7.79 -17.43
N ILE A 343 12.49 -7.01 -18.04
CA ILE A 343 12.73 -5.59 -18.34
C ILE A 343 12.85 -4.78 -17.05
N ASN A 344 11.95 -4.97 -16.08
CA ASN A 344 12.00 -4.26 -14.80
C ASN A 344 13.31 -4.56 -14.05
N LEU A 345 13.77 -5.81 -14.05
CA LEU A 345 15.04 -6.17 -13.42
C LEU A 345 16.24 -5.54 -14.16
N ALA A 346 16.24 -5.58 -15.50
CA ALA A 346 17.31 -4.99 -16.29
C ALA A 346 17.40 -3.47 -16.10
N VAL A 347 16.25 -2.78 -16.09
CA VAL A 347 16.19 -1.33 -15.85
C VAL A 347 16.61 -0.99 -14.42
N ALA A 348 16.15 -1.73 -13.42
CA ALA A 348 16.57 -1.52 -12.04
C ALA A 348 18.09 -1.68 -11.88
N TRP A 349 18.66 -2.74 -12.46
CA TRP A 349 20.11 -2.97 -12.44
C TRP A 349 20.89 -1.88 -13.19
N TRP A 350 20.35 -1.40 -14.32
CA TRP A 350 20.94 -0.29 -15.06
C TRP A 350 20.91 1.02 -14.26
N LEU A 351 19.79 1.36 -13.62
CA LEU A 351 19.66 2.58 -12.80
C LEU A 351 20.63 2.57 -11.61
N LEU A 352 20.71 1.44 -10.89
CA LEU A 352 21.60 1.29 -9.73
C LEU A 352 23.09 1.40 -10.08
N ASN A 353 23.49 1.03 -11.30
CA ASN A 353 24.89 1.12 -11.74
C ASN A 353 25.24 2.44 -12.44
N SER A 354 24.24 3.14 -13.00
CA SER A 354 24.49 4.34 -13.80
C SER A 354 24.36 5.63 -12.98
N ILE A 355 23.49 5.64 -11.97
CA ILE A 355 23.15 6.84 -11.20
C ILE A 355 23.84 6.76 -9.84
N HIS A 356 24.78 7.67 -9.61
CA HIS A 356 25.46 7.80 -8.33
C HIS A 356 24.48 8.35 -7.28
N GLU A 357 24.58 7.85 -6.05
CA GLU A 357 23.79 8.31 -4.89
C GLU A 357 22.26 8.16 -5.02
N ILE A 358 21.79 7.29 -5.91
CA ILE A 358 20.36 6.94 -6.02
C ILE A 358 19.82 6.46 -4.67
N CYS A 359 18.60 6.90 -4.33
CA CYS A 359 17.92 6.57 -3.08
C CYS A 359 18.56 7.11 -1.78
N GLN A 360 19.58 7.98 -1.84
CA GLN A 360 20.18 8.61 -0.66
C GLN A 360 19.38 9.82 -0.17
N ASP A 361 19.54 10.18 1.10
CA ASP A 361 18.86 11.33 1.71
C ASP A 361 19.50 12.67 1.38
N ASP A 362 20.81 12.67 1.15
CA ASP A 362 21.60 13.88 0.92
C ASP A 362 21.50 14.40 -0.53
N LEU A 363 20.53 13.89 -1.29
CA LEU A 363 20.24 14.34 -2.64
C LEU A 363 19.80 15.82 -2.63
N PRO A 364 20.15 16.61 -3.67
CA PRO A 364 19.61 17.95 -3.85
C PRO A 364 18.09 17.93 -3.79
N ALA A 365 17.47 18.96 -3.18
CA ALA A 365 16.03 19.00 -2.90
C ALA A 365 15.12 18.77 -4.14
N ASN A 366 15.65 18.98 -5.35
CA ASN A 366 14.94 18.81 -6.63
C ASN A 366 15.35 17.55 -7.40
N SER A 367 16.10 16.64 -6.77
CA SER A 367 16.52 15.39 -7.40
C SER A 367 15.34 14.43 -7.55
N PRO A 368 15.10 13.88 -8.75
CA PRO A 368 14.04 12.91 -8.97
C PRO A 368 14.38 11.51 -8.42
N TRP A 369 15.63 11.27 -8.01
CA TRP A 369 16.19 9.93 -7.72
C TRP A 369 15.90 9.42 -6.31
N THR A 370 14.67 9.57 -5.85
CA THR A 370 14.21 9.10 -4.53
C THR A 370 13.56 7.72 -4.63
N CYS A 371 13.69 6.90 -3.59
CA CYS A 371 13.17 5.52 -3.58
C CYS A 371 12.31 5.24 -2.34
N PRO A 372 11.14 5.90 -2.22
CA PRO A 372 10.35 5.85 -0.99
C PRO A 372 9.76 4.47 -0.72
N ASN A 373 9.34 3.73 -1.76
CA ASN A 373 8.84 2.36 -1.60
C ASN A 373 9.95 1.39 -1.16
N ASP A 374 11.11 1.45 -1.80
CA ASP A 374 12.24 0.57 -1.48
C ASP A 374 12.78 0.85 -0.08
N ARG A 375 12.74 2.11 0.36
CA ARG A 375 13.11 2.48 1.71
C ARG A 375 12.19 1.88 2.77
N VAL A 376 10.87 2.03 2.61
CA VAL A 376 9.91 1.41 3.53
C VAL A 376 10.07 -0.11 3.53
N PHE A 377 10.38 -0.70 2.37
CA PHE A 377 10.65 -2.13 2.26
C PHE A 377 11.94 -2.54 2.98
N PHE A 378 13.00 -1.73 2.90
CA PHE A 378 14.25 -1.91 3.63
C PHE A 378 14.05 -1.78 5.14
N ASP A 379 13.42 -0.70 5.61
CA ASP A 379 13.13 -0.46 7.03
C ASP A 379 12.25 -1.58 7.60
N ALA A 380 11.27 -2.07 6.84
CA ALA A 380 10.47 -3.24 7.22
C ALA A 380 11.33 -4.50 7.38
N SER A 381 12.30 -4.75 6.49
CA SER A 381 13.21 -5.90 6.60
C SER A 381 14.07 -5.86 7.88
N VAL A 382 14.39 -4.66 8.36
CA VAL A 382 15.13 -4.46 9.61
C VAL A 382 14.25 -4.74 10.82
N ILE A 383 13.03 -4.16 10.84
CA ILE A 383 12.07 -4.33 11.94
C ILE A 383 11.68 -5.81 12.08
N TRP A 384 11.24 -6.43 10.99
CA TRP A 384 10.64 -7.77 11.02
C TRP A 384 11.67 -8.89 10.87
N GLY A 385 12.75 -8.68 10.13
CA GLY A 385 13.73 -9.72 9.79
C GLY A 385 14.98 -9.66 10.64
N LEU A 386 15.70 -8.53 10.60
CA LEU A 386 16.98 -8.37 11.28
C LEU A 386 16.81 -8.36 12.81
N VAL A 387 16.08 -7.39 13.36
CA VAL A 387 15.85 -7.29 14.81
C VAL A 387 14.81 -8.31 15.28
N GLY A 388 13.76 -8.45 14.47
CA GLY A 388 12.72 -9.44 14.64
C GLY A 388 11.57 -9.00 15.56
N PRO A 389 10.37 -9.59 15.41
CA PRO A 389 9.16 -9.17 16.11
C PRO A 389 9.31 -9.33 17.63
N ARG A 390 10.07 -10.32 18.10
CA ARG A 390 10.29 -10.57 19.54
C ARG A 390 10.95 -9.39 20.27
N ARG A 391 11.82 -8.64 19.59
CA ARG A 391 12.56 -7.49 20.15
C ARG A 391 11.90 -6.13 19.88
N ILE A 392 10.90 -6.06 19.02
CA ILE A 392 10.13 -4.83 18.75
C ILE A 392 8.74 -4.90 19.38
N PHE A 393 7.96 -5.93 19.02
CA PHE A 393 6.57 -6.15 19.44
C PHE A 393 6.40 -7.27 20.48
N GLY A 394 7.46 -8.00 20.83
CA GLY A 394 7.43 -9.05 21.84
C GLY A 394 7.77 -8.57 23.24
N SER A 395 8.01 -9.51 24.14
CA SER A 395 8.36 -9.23 25.55
C SER A 395 9.68 -8.46 25.73
N GLN A 396 10.55 -8.46 24.72
CA GLN A 396 11.84 -7.76 24.76
C GLN A 396 11.77 -6.36 24.13
N GLY A 397 10.63 -6.00 23.53
CA GLY A 397 10.47 -4.76 22.79
C GLY A 397 9.60 -3.72 23.46
N SER A 398 9.66 -2.50 22.92
CA SER A 398 8.93 -1.33 23.45
C SER A 398 7.47 -1.29 22.98
N TYR A 399 7.10 -2.05 21.94
CA TYR A 399 5.80 -1.94 21.25
C TYR A 399 4.89 -3.15 21.49
N SER A 400 5.04 -3.85 22.61
CA SER A 400 4.27 -5.08 22.92
C SER A 400 2.75 -4.86 22.97
N ALA A 401 2.32 -3.66 23.35
CA ALA A 401 0.91 -3.28 23.37
C ALA A 401 0.24 -3.32 21.98
N MET A 402 1.00 -3.23 20.88
CA MET A 402 0.43 -3.27 19.53
C MET A 402 -0.22 -4.62 19.21
N ASN A 403 0.20 -5.72 19.84
CA ASN A 403 -0.42 -7.03 19.60
C ASN A 403 -1.91 -7.07 20.00
N TRP A 404 -2.37 -6.20 20.91
CA TRP A 404 -3.79 -6.10 21.27
C TRP A 404 -4.68 -5.69 20.10
N PHE A 405 -4.11 -5.07 19.06
CA PHE A 405 -4.84 -4.74 17.84
C PHE A 405 -5.30 -6.00 17.08
N PHE A 406 -4.61 -7.14 17.19
CA PHE A 406 -5.12 -8.41 16.64
C PHE A 406 -6.46 -8.78 17.29
N LEU A 407 -6.58 -8.63 18.62
CA LEU A 407 -7.82 -8.91 19.33
C LEU A 407 -8.90 -7.90 18.96
N GLY A 408 -8.57 -6.60 18.95
CA GLY A 408 -9.51 -5.55 18.53
C GLY A 408 -10.02 -5.75 17.11
N GLY A 409 -9.14 -6.13 16.19
CA GLY A 409 -9.47 -6.45 14.81
C GLY A 409 -10.35 -7.70 14.67
N ALA A 410 -10.12 -8.75 15.46
CA ALA A 410 -10.95 -9.94 15.45
C ALA A 410 -12.35 -9.69 16.03
N LEU A 411 -12.45 -8.87 17.09
CA LEU A 411 -13.71 -8.56 17.75
C LEU A 411 -14.56 -7.55 16.97
N GLY A 412 -13.94 -6.64 16.22
CA GLY A 412 -14.63 -5.59 15.47
C GLY A 412 -15.75 -6.13 14.56
N PRO A 413 -15.47 -7.05 13.62
CA PRO A 413 -16.49 -7.59 12.73
C PRO A 413 -17.61 -8.34 13.45
N ILE A 414 -17.32 -8.95 14.61
CA ILE A 414 -18.35 -9.58 15.45
C ILE A 414 -19.34 -8.52 15.94
N ILE A 415 -18.85 -7.37 16.41
CA ILE A 415 -19.69 -6.27 16.88
C ILE A 415 -20.56 -5.73 15.74
N VAL A 416 -19.99 -5.46 14.57
CA VAL A 416 -20.75 -4.96 13.42
C VAL A 416 -21.78 -5.99 12.95
N TRP A 417 -21.45 -7.27 12.97
CA TRP A 417 -22.38 -8.34 12.63
C TRP A 417 -23.54 -8.46 13.63
N LEU A 418 -23.27 -8.32 14.93
CA LEU A 418 -24.32 -8.26 15.95
C LEU A 418 -25.23 -7.04 15.75
N LEU A 419 -24.66 -5.86 15.48
CA LEU A 419 -25.42 -4.65 15.19
C LEU A 419 -26.31 -4.79 13.95
N HIS A 420 -25.82 -5.45 12.91
CA HIS A 420 -26.61 -5.76 11.72
C HIS A 420 -27.81 -6.66 12.05
N ARG A 421 -27.63 -7.66 12.94
CA ARG A 421 -28.71 -8.54 13.40
C ARG A 421 -29.73 -7.83 14.30
N THR A 422 -29.29 -6.93 15.16
CA THR A 422 -30.19 -6.19 16.07
C THR A 422 -30.94 -5.07 15.36
N PHE A 423 -30.34 -4.46 14.34
CA PHE A 423 -30.92 -3.35 13.58
C PHE A 423 -31.11 -3.67 12.08
N PRO A 424 -31.94 -4.67 11.73
CA PRO A 424 -32.10 -5.13 10.34
C PRO A 424 -32.73 -4.06 9.41
N LYS A 425 -33.34 -3.01 9.97
CA LYS A 425 -33.91 -1.89 9.20
C LYS A 425 -32.85 -0.94 8.64
N GLN A 426 -31.61 -0.97 9.16
CA GLN A 426 -30.56 -0.04 8.79
C GLN A 426 -29.67 -0.61 7.68
N SER A 427 -29.93 -0.22 6.43
CA SER A 427 -29.23 -0.74 5.24
C SER A 427 -27.77 -0.32 5.12
N TRP A 428 -27.29 0.62 5.94
CA TRP A 428 -25.91 1.12 5.91
C TRP A 428 -24.94 0.31 6.78
N ILE A 429 -25.43 -0.35 7.83
CA ILE A 429 -24.61 -1.19 8.73
C ILE A 429 -23.87 -2.31 7.96
N PRO A 430 -24.49 -3.07 7.03
CA PRO A 430 -23.78 -4.09 6.27
C PRO A 430 -22.77 -3.52 5.26
N LEU A 431 -22.76 -2.21 5.01
CA LEU A 431 -21.77 -1.54 4.15
C LEU A 431 -20.49 -1.18 4.91
N ILE A 432 -20.45 -1.35 6.24
CA ILE A 432 -19.27 -1.12 7.06
C ILE A 432 -18.33 -2.30 6.87
N ASN A 433 -17.26 -2.08 6.12
CA ASN A 433 -16.22 -3.08 5.89
C ASN A 433 -15.04 -2.74 6.80
N LEU A 434 -15.01 -3.34 7.99
CA LEU A 434 -13.96 -3.11 8.98
C LEU A 434 -12.55 -3.44 8.49
N PRO A 435 -12.30 -4.50 7.69
CA PRO A 435 -10.99 -4.69 7.08
C PRO A 435 -10.52 -3.48 6.27
N VAL A 436 -11.40 -2.88 5.46
CA VAL A 436 -11.05 -1.69 4.66
C VAL A 436 -10.89 -0.44 5.55
N LEU A 437 -11.71 -0.30 6.58
CA LEU A 437 -11.65 0.83 7.51
C LEU A 437 -10.36 0.79 8.34
N LEU A 438 -10.04 -0.33 8.99
CA LEU A 438 -8.83 -0.48 9.79
C LEU A 438 -7.58 -0.49 8.89
N GLY A 439 -7.72 -1.00 7.66
CA GLY A 439 -6.64 -1.07 6.68
C GLY A 439 -6.44 0.19 5.87
N ALA A 440 -7.17 1.28 6.18
CA ALA A 440 -7.15 2.49 5.38
C ALA A 440 -5.72 3.01 5.17
N THR A 441 -4.89 3.04 6.20
CA THR A 441 -3.53 3.59 6.14
C THR A 441 -2.45 2.56 5.81
N ALA A 442 -2.80 1.42 5.19
CA ALA A 442 -1.84 0.32 4.96
C ALA A 442 -0.66 0.68 4.04
N TYR A 443 -0.84 1.67 3.16
CA TYR A 443 0.22 2.19 2.28
C TYR A 443 0.94 3.43 2.86
N MET A 444 0.63 3.85 4.09
CA MET A 444 1.25 4.99 4.74
C MET A 444 2.27 4.53 5.80
N PRO A 445 3.55 4.91 5.69
CA PRO A 445 4.27 5.44 4.51
C PRO A 445 4.49 4.36 3.41
N PRO A 446 4.85 4.72 2.16
CA PRO A 446 5.27 6.05 1.70
C PRO A 446 4.13 6.97 1.24
N ALA A 447 2.91 6.47 1.14
CA ALA A 447 1.76 7.32 0.85
C ALA A 447 1.60 8.36 1.96
N THR A 448 1.26 9.59 1.59
CA THR A 448 1.20 10.74 2.50
C THR A 448 -0.24 11.19 2.71
N ALA A 449 -0.48 12.02 3.73
CA ALA A 449 -1.81 12.55 4.04
C ALA A 449 -2.44 13.28 2.84
N LEU A 450 -1.61 13.96 2.04
CA LEU A 450 -2.01 14.59 0.79
C LEU A 450 -2.69 13.61 -0.17
N ASN A 451 -2.10 12.42 -0.40
CA ASN A 451 -2.65 11.44 -1.33
C ASN A 451 -4.07 11.03 -0.89
N TYR A 452 -4.26 10.79 0.41
CA TYR A 452 -5.53 10.36 0.98
C TYR A 452 -6.59 11.47 0.95
N ASN A 453 -6.25 12.68 1.38
CA ASN A 453 -7.16 13.82 1.39
C ASN A 453 -7.71 14.09 -0.01
N ASN A 454 -6.83 14.10 -1.03
CA ASN A 454 -7.24 14.39 -2.40
C ASN A 454 -7.95 13.20 -3.07
N TRP A 455 -7.57 11.96 -2.77
CA TRP A 455 -8.28 10.77 -3.24
C TRP A 455 -9.73 10.76 -2.74
N VAL A 456 -9.96 11.07 -1.45
CA VAL A 456 -11.31 11.18 -0.89
C VAL A 456 -12.08 12.35 -1.49
N LEU A 457 -11.44 13.51 -1.66
CA LEU A 457 -12.07 14.71 -2.23
C LEU A 457 -12.56 14.45 -3.65
N VAL A 458 -11.67 14.00 -4.54
CA VAL A 458 -11.99 13.68 -5.93
C VAL A 458 -13.00 12.55 -6.02
N GLY A 459 -12.82 11.49 -5.21
CA GLY A 459 -13.76 10.38 -5.12
C GLY A 459 -15.17 10.80 -4.71
N THR A 460 -15.29 11.73 -3.77
CA THR A 460 -16.59 12.27 -3.34
C THR A 460 -17.22 13.13 -4.43
N ILE A 461 -16.45 14.01 -5.09
CA ILE A 461 -16.93 14.83 -6.20
C ILE A 461 -17.52 13.94 -7.31
N PHE A 462 -16.76 12.95 -7.80
CA PHE A 462 -17.20 12.15 -8.94
C PHE A 462 -18.23 11.08 -8.56
N ASN A 463 -18.03 10.34 -7.47
CA ASN A 463 -18.88 9.19 -7.13
C ASN A 463 -20.11 9.54 -6.29
N PHE A 464 -20.15 10.71 -5.63
CA PHE A 464 -21.34 11.18 -4.91
C PHE A 464 -22.04 12.30 -5.67
N PHE A 465 -21.37 13.43 -5.92
CA PHE A 465 -22.02 14.59 -6.54
C PHE A 465 -22.32 14.37 -8.03
N VAL A 466 -21.31 14.07 -8.85
CA VAL A 466 -21.50 13.89 -10.30
C VAL A 466 -22.40 12.68 -10.58
N PHE A 467 -22.26 11.59 -9.82
CA PHE A 467 -23.14 10.43 -9.92
C PHE A 467 -24.62 10.80 -9.66
N ARG A 468 -24.90 11.65 -8.65
CA ARG A 468 -26.28 12.03 -8.28
C ARG A 468 -26.89 13.06 -9.22
N TYR A 469 -26.13 14.10 -9.61
CA TYR A 469 -26.65 15.20 -10.43
C TYR A 469 -26.50 14.98 -11.93
N ARG A 470 -25.53 14.17 -12.38
CA ARG A 470 -25.19 13.95 -13.80
C ARG A 470 -24.92 12.48 -14.12
N LYS A 471 -25.80 11.59 -13.65
CA LYS A 471 -25.65 10.13 -13.78
C LYS A 471 -25.33 9.63 -15.20
N GLN A 472 -26.00 10.17 -16.22
CA GLN A 472 -25.77 9.77 -17.62
C GLN A 472 -24.35 10.10 -18.10
N TRP A 473 -23.80 11.23 -17.65
CA TRP A 473 -22.43 11.60 -17.97
C TRP A 473 -21.45 10.67 -17.24
N TRP A 474 -21.68 10.42 -15.95
CA TRP A 474 -20.84 9.54 -15.14
C TRP A 474 -20.75 8.13 -15.76
N GLN A 475 -21.89 7.51 -16.08
CA GLN A 475 -21.91 6.17 -16.68
C GLN A 475 -21.21 6.08 -18.04
N ARG A 476 -21.19 7.19 -18.79
CA ARG A 476 -20.63 7.23 -20.13
C ARG A 476 -19.14 7.56 -20.17
N TYR A 477 -18.67 8.43 -19.28
CA TYR A 477 -17.35 9.07 -19.39
C TYR A 477 -16.46 8.92 -18.16
N ASN A 478 -16.96 8.59 -16.96
CA ASN A 478 -16.16 8.58 -15.73
C ASN A 478 -14.94 7.64 -15.81
N TYR A 479 -15.14 6.40 -16.23
CA TYR A 479 -14.05 5.43 -16.42
C TYR A 479 -13.05 5.84 -17.50
N ILE A 480 -13.54 6.53 -18.55
CA ILE A 480 -12.71 7.02 -19.65
C ILE A 480 -11.88 8.22 -19.21
N LEU A 481 -12.45 9.10 -18.39
CA LEU A 481 -11.76 10.24 -17.79
C LEU A 481 -10.58 9.73 -16.96
N SER A 482 -10.81 8.76 -16.06
CA SER A 482 -9.72 8.15 -15.28
C SER A 482 -8.61 7.61 -16.18
N ALA A 483 -8.96 6.75 -17.13
CA ALA A 483 -7.97 6.13 -18.01
C ALA A 483 -7.18 7.14 -18.85
N ALA A 484 -7.83 8.22 -19.29
CA ALA A 484 -7.18 9.28 -20.07
C ALA A 484 -6.24 10.14 -19.22
N LEU A 485 -6.61 10.44 -17.97
CA LEU A 485 -5.76 11.16 -17.02
C LEU A 485 -4.51 10.32 -16.67
N ASP A 486 -4.69 9.04 -16.34
CA ASP A 486 -3.60 8.11 -16.04
C ASP A 486 -2.63 7.98 -17.23
N ALA A 487 -3.17 7.80 -18.44
CA ALA A 487 -2.36 7.70 -19.65
C ALA A 487 -1.59 8.99 -19.97
N GLY A 488 -2.24 10.15 -19.85
CA GLY A 488 -1.60 11.45 -20.13
C GLY A 488 -0.44 11.74 -19.17
N VAL A 489 -0.63 11.46 -17.87
CA VAL A 489 0.45 11.56 -16.87
C VAL A 489 1.58 10.59 -17.21
N ALA A 490 1.29 9.32 -17.49
CA ALA A 490 2.32 8.33 -17.80
C ALA A 490 3.17 8.71 -19.02
N PHE A 491 2.55 9.15 -20.11
CA PHE A 491 3.29 9.58 -21.31
C PHE A 491 4.15 10.82 -21.05
N MET A 492 3.63 11.82 -20.33
CA MET A 492 4.41 13.02 -20.01
C MET A 492 5.53 12.71 -19.01
N ALA A 493 5.31 11.83 -18.02
CA ALA A 493 6.36 11.40 -17.09
C ALA A 493 7.54 10.74 -17.81
N VAL A 494 7.26 9.86 -18.78
CA VAL A 494 8.31 9.24 -19.62
C VAL A 494 9.01 10.30 -20.48
N ALA A 495 8.26 11.24 -21.06
CA ALA A 495 8.85 12.32 -21.85
C ALA A 495 9.77 13.22 -21.00
N LEU A 496 9.34 13.59 -19.79
CA LEU A 496 10.15 14.35 -18.83
C LEU A 496 11.39 13.58 -18.40
N TYR A 497 11.26 12.28 -18.14
CA TYR A 497 12.39 11.43 -17.78
C TYR A 497 13.49 11.49 -18.84
N PHE A 498 13.16 11.25 -20.12
CA PHE A 498 14.14 11.26 -21.20
C PHE A 498 14.62 12.66 -21.60
N ALA A 499 13.80 13.70 -21.45
CA ALA A 499 14.14 15.05 -21.89
C ALA A 499 14.96 15.83 -20.86
N VAL A 500 14.66 15.68 -19.56
CA VAL A 500 15.26 16.49 -18.48
C VAL A 500 15.75 15.66 -17.30
N GLY A 501 15.09 14.53 -17.01
CA GLY A 501 15.41 13.69 -15.84
C GLY A 501 16.77 13.03 -15.91
N ILE A 502 17.12 12.38 -17.05
CA ILE A 502 18.41 11.69 -17.23
C ILE A 502 19.60 12.65 -17.10
N GLU A 503 19.47 13.86 -17.66
CA GLU A 503 20.53 14.88 -17.65
C GLU A 503 20.55 15.71 -16.35
N ASN A 504 19.71 15.37 -15.35
CA ASN A 504 19.57 16.10 -14.09
C ASN A 504 19.32 17.61 -14.26
N ILE A 505 18.66 18.00 -15.35
CA ILE A 505 18.32 19.40 -15.60
C ILE A 505 17.12 19.73 -14.71
N SER A 506 17.34 20.57 -13.69
CA SER A 506 16.28 21.02 -12.79
C SER A 506 16.14 22.54 -12.83
N VAL A 507 14.92 23.03 -12.64
CA VAL A 507 14.64 24.47 -12.53
C VAL A 507 14.49 24.80 -11.05
N SER A 508 15.28 25.72 -10.53
CA SER A 508 15.19 26.18 -9.13
C SER A 508 14.50 27.53 -9.05
N TRP A 509 13.28 27.55 -8.49
CA TRP A 509 12.55 28.76 -8.13
C TRP A 509 11.50 28.44 -7.07
N TRP A 510 10.73 29.44 -6.61
CA TRP A 510 9.78 29.26 -5.51
C TRP A 510 8.79 28.09 -5.72
N GLY A 511 8.29 27.92 -6.95
CA GLY A 511 7.35 26.85 -7.28
C GLY A 511 7.96 25.46 -7.43
N THR A 512 9.29 25.30 -7.34
CA THR A 512 9.95 23.99 -7.37
C THR A 512 10.52 23.55 -6.02
N ASN A 513 10.47 24.41 -5.00
CA ASN A 513 11.00 24.13 -3.66
C ASN A 513 10.01 23.34 -2.76
N GLY A 514 9.30 22.36 -3.34
CA GLY A 514 8.39 21.48 -2.60
C GLY A 514 7.21 22.22 -1.95
N GLU A 515 6.76 21.79 -0.77
CA GLU A 515 5.56 22.34 -0.10
C GLU A 515 5.82 23.50 0.87
N HIS A 516 7.10 23.87 1.08
CA HIS A 516 7.52 24.91 2.05
C HIS A 516 7.10 24.61 3.50
N CYS A 517 7.28 23.37 3.95
CA CYS A 517 6.97 22.89 5.31
C CYS A 517 8.17 22.22 6.00
N ASP A 518 9.34 22.87 6.02
CA ASP A 518 10.59 22.25 6.48
C ASP A 518 10.57 21.81 7.95
N LEU A 519 9.81 22.51 8.80
CA LEU A 519 9.69 22.22 10.23
C LEU A 519 8.71 21.07 10.53
N ALA A 520 7.99 20.53 9.55
CA ALA A 520 7.02 19.46 9.77
C ALA A 520 7.68 18.17 10.29
N ALA A 521 8.91 17.89 9.88
CA ALA A 521 9.67 16.74 10.34
C ALA A 521 10.29 16.92 11.75
N CYS A 522 10.23 18.12 12.32
CA CYS A 522 10.92 18.38 13.58
C CYS A 522 10.27 17.67 14.77
N PRO A 523 11.06 17.05 15.67
CA PRO A 523 10.54 16.55 16.93
C PRO A 523 10.11 17.69 17.85
N THR A 524 9.27 17.38 18.84
CA THR A 524 8.71 18.38 19.77
C THR A 524 9.18 18.23 21.22
N ALA A 525 9.93 17.18 21.53
CA ALA A 525 10.52 16.95 22.84
C ALA A 525 11.66 17.94 23.13
N LYS A 526 11.75 18.39 24.39
CA LYS A 526 12.82 19.28 24.86
C LYS A 526 14.17 18.54 24.91
N GLY A 527 15.24 19.23 24.54
CA GLY A 527 16.60 18.69 24.57
C GLY A 527 16.96 17.72 23.43
N ILE A 528 16.06 17.47 22.48
CA ILE A 528 16.38 16.74 21.25
C ILE A 528 16.84 17.76 20.21
N VAL A 529 18.10 17.64 19.77
CA VAL A 529 18.70 18.50 18.76
C VAL A 529 18.73 17.73 17.45
N VAL A 530 17.98 18.20 16.46
CA VAL A 530 18.00 17.71 15.08
C VAL A 530 18.38 18.89 14.20
N GLU A 531 19.26 18.65 13.22
CA GLU A 531 19.69 19.69 12.29
C GLU A 531 18.49 20.31 11.55
N GLY A 532 18.49 21.63 11.40
CA GLY A 532 17.39 22.38 10.77
C GLY A 532 16.16 22.61 11.66
N CYS A 533 16.11 22.05 12.87
CA CYS A 533 14.99 22.21 13.80
C CYS A 533 15.29 23.22 14.92
N PRO A 534 14.30 24.04 15.33
CA PRO A 534 14.47 24.96 16.45
C PRO A 534 14.61 24.18 17.75
N VAL A 535 15.69 24.42 18.50
CA VAL A 535 15.91 23.83 19.82
C VAL A 535 14.93 24.46 20.81
N LYS A 536 14.23 23.62 21.59
CA LYS A 536 13.27 24.04 22.63
C LYS A 536 13.77 23.81 24.04
#